data_AF-A0A0M8QTI8-F1
#
_entry.id   AF-A0A0M8QTI8-F1
#
_cell.length_a   1.000
_cell.length_b   1.000
_cell.length_c   1.000
_cell.angle_alpha   90.00
_cell.angle_beta   90.00
_cell.angle_gamma   90.00
#
_symmetry.space_group_name_H-M   'P 1'
#
loop_
_entity.id
_entity.type
_entity.pdbx_description
1 polymer ?
#
loop_
_entity_poly.entity_id
_entity_poly.type
_entity_poly.pdbx_seq_one_letter_code
_entity_poly.pdbx_strand_id
1 'polypeptide(L)'
;MTQPTPVRCPAIEHPDIPVGDPAGLDPLLARLRSDRAVGADEAFPLGTLRADGRVDLCKQGLGAAGAARLMPVAAGSPHARHVLLGTNAIGDEGASTVARALADGHGLHTLYLGCNRIGPEGAAALAGALSTDDTVRALWLKRNPVGDDGAAALAAMLRRNTTLRTLDLVNTGVTTGSLRALLDALTGRPRPVERLFLGGNGLTADAAGLLAALIREAGVRELYLPANHLGDEGAAVLAAAAADSGRPVRLGLGGNGIGPAGARALADALGAIEALDLGRPMSERSLGAPANATGDEGARALAAALPGSPLRRLELCHTGLTGRGAKSLLAAVPDDSPLEYVGLGPGLPRKVKRSFTQRLRPGAGAHPDLRAIGSVYR
;
A
#
# COMPACT_ATOMS: atom_id res chain seq x y z
N MET A 1 27.62 3.89 5.59
CA MET A 1 26.32 4.43 5.12
C MET A 1 25.95 3.71 3.84
N THR A 2 24.86 2.95 3.84
CA THR A 2 24.22 2.50 2.59
C THR A 2 23.64 3.71 1.86
N GLN A 3 23.72 3.74 0.52
CA GLN A 3 23.04 4.80 -0.23
C GLN A 3 21.52 4.66 -0.07
N PRO A 4 20.76 5.78 0.00
CA PRO A 4 19.31 5.72 0.10
C PRO A 4 18.72 5.00 -1.12
N THR A 5 17.68 4.20 -0.90
CA THR A 5 17.03 3.46 -1.99
C THR A 5 16.44 4.45 -2.99
N PRO A 6 16.83 4.43 -4.27
CA PRO A 6 16.38 5.42 -5.23
C PRO A 6 14.88 5.33 -5.45
N VAL A 7 14.21 6.49 -5.54
CA VAL A 7 12.81 6.56 -5.94
C VAL A 7 12.71 6.22 -7.43
N ARG A 8 12.16 5.04 -7.73
CA ARG A 8 11.96 4.52 -9.09
C ARG A 8 10.60 4.96 -9.58
N CYS A 9 10.49 5.72 -10.66
CA CYS A 9 9.20 6.07 -11.27
C CYS A 9 9.41 6.39 -12.76
N PRO A 10 8.65 5.81 -13.71
CA PRO A 10 8.84 6.09 -15.12
C PRO A 10 8.69 7.57 -15.49
N ALA A 11 7.86 8.34 -14.76
CA ALA A 11 7.75 9.78 -14.96
C ALA A 11 8.99 10.57 -14.48
N ILE A 12 9.83 10.00 -13.60
CA ILE A 12 11.15 10.54 -13.23
C ILE A 12 12.21 10.05 -14.23
N GLU A 13 12.18 8.77 -14.58
CA GLU A 13 13.17 8.10 -15.43
C GLU A 13 13.07 8.49 -16.91
N HIS A 14 11.90 8.96 -17.35
CA HIS A 14 11.61 9.45 -18.70
C HIS A 14 10.87 10.81 -18.63
N PRO A 15 11.57 11.89 -18.28
CA PRO A 15 10.94 13.18 -18.00
C PRO A 15 10.36 13.87 -19.25
N ASP A 16 10.88 13.50 -20.43
CA ASP A 16 10.60 14.10 -21.74
C ASP A 16 9.45 13.44 -22.51
N ILE A 17 8.74 12.46 -21.90
CA ILE A 17 7.54 11.88 -22.52
C ILE A 17 6.50 13.00 -22.69
N PRO A 18 6.04 13.28 -23.93
CA PRO A 18 5.07 14.35 -24.15
C PRO A 18 3.78 14.11 -23.36
N VAL A 19 3.27 15.18 -22.76
CA VAL A 19 1.92 15.18 -22.17
C VAL A 19 0.88 15.07 -23.28
N GLY A 20 -0.21 14.35 -23.01
CA GLY A 20 -1.34 14.26 -23.94
C GLY A 20 -2.06 15.60 -24.07
N ASP A 21 -2.72 15.85 -25.21
CA ASP A 21 -3.52 17.06 -25.40
C ASP A 21 -4.62 17.15 -24.32
N PRO A 22 -4.60 18.17 -23.44
CA PRO A 22 -5.59 18.30 -22.39
C PRO A 22 -7.03 18.49 -22.92
N ALA A 23 -7.24 18.84 -24.19
CA ALA A 23 -8.57 18.87 -24.80
C ALA A 23 -9.25 17.49 -24.86
N GLY A 24 -8.47 16.40 -24.84
CA GLY A 24 -9.00 15.04 -24.70
C GLY A 24 -9.80 14.78 -23.41
N LEU A 25 -9.68 15.67 -22.41
CA LEU A 25 -10.48 15.63 -21.19
C LEU A 25 -11.92 16.13 -21.38
N ASP A 26 -12.21 16.98 -22.37
CA ASP A 26 -13.49 17.72 -22.41
C ASP A 26 -14.75 16.85 -22.37
N PRO A 27 -14.82 15.68 -23.04
CA PRO A 27 -15.94 14.75 -22.88
C PRO A 27 -16.14 14.25 -21.44
N LEU A 28 -15.04 13.95 -20.72
CA LEU A 28 -15.08 13.54 -19.31
C LEU A 28 -15.45 14.71 -18.39
N LEU A 29 -14.93 15.92 -18.65
CA LEU A 29 -15.27 17.11 -17.85
C LEU A 29 -16.73 17.52 -18.05
N ALA A 30 -17.28 17.39 -19.25
CA ALA A 30 -18.71 17.54 -19.50
C ALA A 30 -19.52 16.47 -18.76
N ARG A 31 -19.06 15.21 -18.79
CA ARG A 31 -19.72 14.10 -18.09
C ARG A 31 -19.79 14.29 -16.58
N LEU A 32 -18.69 14.74 -15.96
CA LEU A 32 -18.59 14.95 -14.51
C LEU A 32 -19.48 16.08 -13.99
N ARG A 33 -19.82 17.06 -14.83
CA ARG A 33 -20.77 18.16 -14.53
C ARG A 33 -22.24 17.80 -14.75
N SER A 34 -22.54 16.67 -15.41
CA SER A 34 -23.92 16.25 -15.66
C SER A 34 -24.51 15.52 -14.46
N ASP A 35 -25.75 15.81 -14.07
CA ASP A 35 -26.46 15.10 -12.99
C ASP A 35 -26.83 13.65 -13.34
N ARG A 36 -26.62 13.21 -14.60
CA ARG A 36 -26.96 11.84 -15.03
C ARG A 36 -26.18 10.82 -14.19
N ALA A 37 -26.89 9.90 -13.54
CA ALA A 37 -26.30 8.80 -12.77
C ALA A 37 -25.36 7.92 -13.62
N VAL A 38 -24.28 7.42 -13.01
CA VAL A 38 -23.32 6.49 -13.64
C VAL A 38 -23.78 5.05 -13.38
N GLY A 39 -24.52 4.46 -14.32
CA GLY A 39 -25.03 3.09 -14.20
C GLY A 39 -24.04 1.99 -14.61
N ALA A 40 -23.00 2.34 -15.36
CA ALA A 40 -21.96 1.44 -15.86
C ALA A 40 -20.64 2.20 -16.01
N ASP A 41 -19.53 1.50 -16.28
CA ASP A 41 -18.25 2.16 -16.56
C ASP A 41 -18.30 2.88 -17.92
N GLU A 42 -18.06 4.19 -17.93
CA GLU A 42 -18.06 5.07 -19.11
C GLU A 42 -16.61 5.45 -19.46
N ALA A 43 -16.16 5.09 -20.68
CA ALA A 43 -14.80 5.38 -21.17
C ALA A 43 -14.76 6.63 -22.07
N PHE A 44 -13.69 7.42 -21.96
CA PHE A 44 -13.49 8.68 -22.67
C PHE A 44 -12.13 8.69 -23.41
N PRO A 45 -11.88 9.66 -24.31
CA PRO A 45 -10.58 9.78 -24.98
C PRO A 45 -9.40 9.87 -24.00
N LEU A 46 -9.59 10.57 -22.87
CA LEU A 46 -8.73 10.49 -21.70
C LEU A 46 -9.57 10.07 -20.48
N GLY A 47 -9.26 8.89 -19.95
CA GLY A 47 -9.82 8.38 -18.69
C GLY A 47 -11.11 7.57 -18.77
N THR A 48 -11.51 7.04 -17.61
CA THR A 48 -12.72 6.25 -17.41
C THR A 48 -13.43 6.71 -16.14
N LEU A 49 -14.73 6.96 -16.22
CA LEU A 49 -15.62 7.17 -15.06
C LEU A 49 -16.32 5.86 -14.74
N ARG A 50 -16.13 5.33 -13.54
CA ARG A 50 -16.65 4.02 -13.14
C ARG A 50 -17.92 4.13 -12.31
N ALA A 51 -18.75 3.09 -12.35
CA ALA A 51 -20.03 3.03 -11.61
C ALA A 51 -19.87 3.11 -10.08
N ASP A 52 -18.66 2.85 -9.53
CA ASP A 52 -18.34 3.04 -8.11
C ASP A 52 -17.72 4.41 -7.78
N GLY A 53 -17.76 5.35 -8.71
CA GLY A 53 -17.27 6.72 -8.53
C GLY A 53 -15.75 6.88 -8.66
N ARG A 54 -15.06 5.90 -9.25
CA ARG A 54 -13.66 6.09 -9.68
C ARG A 54 -13.59 6.93 -10.95
N VAL A 55 -12.80 8.00 -10.87
CA VAL A 55 -12.33 8.81 -12.00
C VAL A 55 -10.90 8.37 -12.26
N ASP A 56 -10.73 7.40 -13.16
CA ASP A 56 -9.43 6.80 -13.46
C ASP A 56 -8.81 7.42 -14.70
N LEU A 57 -7.67 8.10 -14.51
CA LEU A 57 -6.81 8.62 -15.55
C LEU A 57 -5.36 8.18 -15.32
N CYS A 58 -5.11 6.99 -14.78
CA CYS A 58 -3.73 6.52 -14.68
C CYS A 58 -3.09 6.44 -16.08
N LYS A 59 -1.83 6.88 -16.19
CA LYS A 59 -1.00 6.79 -17.41
C LYS A 59 -1.59 7.54 -18.63
N GLN A 60 -2.37 8.60 -18.40
CA GLN A 60 -2.94 9.43 -19.46
C GLN A 60 -2.06 10.62 -19.85
N GLY A 61 -0.89 10.78 -19.22
CA GLY A 61 0.09 11.83 -19.55
C GLY A 61 -0.43 13.24 -19.30
N LEU A 62 -1.23 13.46 -18.25
CA LEU A 62 -1.94 14.74 -18.05
C LEU A 62 -1.06 15.96 -17.75
N GLY A 63 0.08 15.76 -17.07
CA GLY A 63 0.88 16.85 -16.50
C GLY A 63 0.12 17.75 -15.52
N ALA A 64 0.74 18.85 -15.10
CA ALA A 64 0.12 19.84 -14.22
C ALA A 64 -1.11 20.50 -14.87
N ALA A 65 -1.04 20.80 -16.18
CA ALA A 65 -2.13 21.45 -16.92
C ALA A 65 -3.41 20.58 -17.00
N GLY A 66 -3.27 19.27 -17.24
CA GLY A 66 -4.42 18.35 -17.21
C GLY A 66 -4.99 18.19 -15.81
N ALA A 67 -4.16 18.15 -14.77
CA ALA A 67 -4.62 18.17 -13.38
C ALA A 67 -5.39 19.47 -13.04
N ALA A 68 -4.95 20.63 -13.56
CA ALA A 68 -5.63 21.91 -13.37
C ALA A 68 -7.00 22.00 -14.05
N ARG A 69 -7.20 21.34 -15.18
CA ARG A 69 -8.53 21.24 -15.82
C ARG A 69 -9.44 20.23 -15.09
N LEU A 70 -8.88 19.12 -14.64
CA LEU A 70 -9.65 18.02 -14.05
C LEU A 70 -10.08 18.29 -12.61
N MET A 71 -9.14 18.67 -11.73
CA MET A 71 -9.36 18.60 -10.28
C MET A 71 -10.53 19.45 -9.77
N PRO A 72 -10.73 20.72 -10.21
CA PRO A 72 -11.88 21.50 -9.79
C PRO A 72 -13.22 20.87 -10.21
N VAL A 73 -13.27 20.23 -11.38
CA VAL A 73 -14.47 19.57 -11.91
C VAL A 73 -14.73 18.26 -11.20
N ALA A 74 -13.68 17.47 -10.91
CA ALA A 74 -13.80 16.22 -10.20
C ALA A 74 -14.21 16.44 -8.73
N ALA A 75 -13.61 17.41 -8.02
CA ALA A 75 -13.92 17.65 -6.61
C ALA A 75 -15.38 18.09 -6.37
N GLY A 76 -15.93 18.90 -7.29
CA GLY A 76 -17.34 19.32 -7.26
C GLY A 76 -18.32 18.37 -7.96
N SER A 77 -17.88 17.22 -8.48
CA SER A 77 -18.76 16.27 -9.17
C SER A 77 -19.51 15.37 -8.18
N PRO A 78 -20.83 15.17 -8.33
CA PRO A 78 -21.57 14.22 -7.49
C PRO A 78 -21.18 12.75 -7.76
N HIS A 79 -20.45 12.48 -8.86
CA HIS A 79 -20.04 11.13 -9.26
C HIS A 79 -18.65 10.75 -8.75
N ALA A 80 -17.77 11.72 -8.51
CA ALA A 80 -16.38 11.45 -8.18
C ALA A 80 -16.20 11.18 -6.68
N ARG A 81 -15.71 9.98 -6.35
CA ARG A 81 -15.34 9.56 -4.99
C ARG A 81 -13.87 9.19 -4.88
N HIS A 82 -13.28 8.70 -5.97
CA HIS A 82 -11.90 8.22 -5.99
C HIS A 82 -11.21 8.76 -7.25
N VAL A 83 -10.18 9.58 -7.09
CA VAL A 83 -9.46 10.19 -8.21
C VAL A 83 -8.10 9.52 -8.37
N LEU A 84 -7.89 8.90 -9.53
CA LEU A 84 -6.76 8.03 -9.85
C LEU A 84 -5.90 8.69 -10.94
N LEU A 85 -4.83 9.35 -10.51
CA LEU A 85 -3.90 10.10 -11.36
C LEU A 85 -2.50 9.48 -11.40
N GLY A 86 -2.36 8.17 -11.17
CA GLY A 86 -1.04 7.54 -11.12
C GLY A 86 -0.30 7.59 -12.46
N THR A 87 1.00 7.90 -12.44
CA THR A 87 1.84 7.99 -13.66
C THR A 87 1.35 9.06 -14.66
N ASN A 88 1.08 10.29 -14.19
CA ASN A 88 0.70 11.43 -15.04
C ASN A 88 1.69 12.59 -15.01
N ALA A 89 2.79 12.45 -14.26
CA ALA A 89 3.85 13.45 -14.18
C ALA A 89 3.37 14.86 -13.74
N ILE A 90 2.35 14.92 -12.87
CA ILE A 90 1.68 16.18 -12.50
C ILE A 90 2.57 17.13 -11.67
N GLY A 91 3.64 16.63 -11.04
CA GLY A 91 4.58 17.42 -10.24
C GLY A 91 3.97 18.10 -9.02
N ASP A 92 4.75 18.98 -8.40
CA ASP A 92 4.33 19.76 -7.21
C ASP A 92 3.28 20.81 -7.53
N GLU A 93 3.28 21.37 -8.74
CA GLU A 93 2.22 22.25 -9.25
C GLU A 93 0.88 21.50 -9.35
N GLY A 94 0.89 20.28 -9.90
CA GLY A 94 -0.29 19.43 -9.95
C GLY A 94 -0.76 18.97 -8.57
N ALA A 95 0.16 18.64 -7.66
CA ALA A 95 -0.18 18.32 -6.26
C ALA A 95 -0.79 19.52 -5.53
N SER A 96 -0.24 20.72 -5.73
CA SER A 96 -0.79 21.99 -5.21
C SER A 96 -2.16 22.31 -5.81
N THR A 97 -2.44 21.82 -7.01
CA THR A 97 -3.73 21.96 -7.69
C THR A 97 -4.76 20.96 -7.20
N VAL A 98 -4.35 19.72 -6.90
CA VAL A 98 -5.16 18.75 -6.14
C VAL A 98 -5.53 19.36 -4.79
N ALA A 99 -4.55 19.87 -4.03
CA ALA A 99 -4.76 20.48 -2.72
C ALA A 99 -5.77 21.64 -2.75
N ARG A 100 -5.66 22.58 -3.70
CA ARG A 100 -6.61 23.69 -3.87
C ARG A 100 -8.01 23.26 -4.30
N ALA A 101 -8.16 22.10 -4.93
CA ALA A 101 -9.47 21.54 -5.27
C ALA A 101 -10.16 20.86 -4.08
N LEU A 102 -9.45 20.57 -2.99
CA LEU A 102 -10.01 20.06 -1.74
C LEU A 102 -10.63 21.21 -0.90
N ALA A 103 -11.59 21.91 -1.48
CA ALA A 103 -12.41 22.89 -0.77
C ALA A 103 -13.57 22.21 -0.01
N ASP A 104 -14.07 22.87 1.04
CA ASP A 104 -15.14 22.37 1.90
C ASP A 104 -16.35 21.82 1.10
N GLY A 105 -16.81 20.62 1.45
CA GLY A 105 -17.97 19.97 0.82
C GLY A 105 -17.66 19.09 -0.41
N HIS A 106 -16.39 18.85 -0.75
CA HIS A 106 -16.02 17.95 -1.86
C HIS A 106 -16.40 16.48 -1.65
N GLY A 107 -16.63 15.74 -2.73
CA GLY A 107 -17.00 14.30 -2.68
C GLY A 107 -15.83 13.31 -2.51
N LEU A 108 -14.58 13.78 -2.51
CA LEU A 108 -13.39 12.93 -2.71
C LEU A 108 -12.95 12.18 -1.45
N HIS A 109 -12.97 10.85 -1.53
CA HIS A 109 -12.59 9.93 -0.46
C HIS A 109 -11.20 9.29 -0.65
N THR A 110 -10.69 9.26 -1.88
CA THR A 110 -9.40 8.64 -2.21
C THR A 110 -8.65 9.44 -3.26
N LEU A 111 -7.39 9.77 -2.96
CA LEU A 111 -6.46 10.43 -3.86
C LEU A 111 -5.32 9.45 -4.19
N TYR A 112 -5.30 8.96 -5.42
CA TYR A 112 -4.25 8.07 -5.90
C TYR A 112 -3.30 8.80 -6.83
N LEU A 113 -2.17 9.24 -6.27
CA LEU A 113 -1.21 10.15 -6.89
C LEU A 113 0.18 9.50 -7.10
N GLY A 114 0.25 8.17 -7.10
CA GLY A 114 1.52 7.45 -7.18
C GLY A 114 2.30 7.67 -8.49
N CYS A 115 3.62 7.82 -8.41
CA CYS A 115 4.53 8.07 -9.53
C CYS A 115 4.16 9.31 -10.37
N ASN A 116 4.26 10.49 -9.78
CA ASN A 116 3.89 11.76 -10.40
C ASN A 116 4.97 12.84 -10.37
N ARG A 117 6.17 12.53 -9.86
CA ARG A 117 7.24 13.52 -9.56
C ARG A 117 6.84 14.53 -8.47
N ILE A 118 6.03 14.11 -7.49
CA ILE A 118 5.66 14.97 -6.34
C ILE A 118 6.83 14.99 -5.34
N GLY A 119 7.48 16.13 -5.21
CA GLY A 119 8.54 16.41 -4.24
C GLY A 119 8.00 16.76 -2.84
N PRO A 120 8.88 17.28 -1.96
CA PRO A 120 8.47 17.72 -0.62
C PRO A 120 7.50 18.90 -0.66
N GLU A 121 7.60 19.81 -1.63
CA GLU A 121 6.72 20.98 -1.77
C GLU A 121 5.27 20.58 -2.07
N GLY A 122 5.05 19.68 -3.03
CA GLY A 122 3.71 19.19 -3.36
C GLY A 122 3.14 18.27 -2.27
N ALA A 123 3.99 17.51 -1.59
CA ALA A 123 3.59 16.77 -0.39
C ALA A 123 3.15 17.74 0.74
N ALA A 124 3.85 18.85 0.94
CA ALA A 124 3.48 19.88 1.91
C ALA A 124 2.19 20.61 1.52
N ALA A 125 1.96 20.88 0.23
CA ALA A 125 0.69 21.47 -0.25
C ALA A 125 -0.50 20.54 0.02
N LEU A 126 -0.36 19.24 -0.29
CA LEU A 126 -1.36 18.21 0.05
C LEU A 126 -1.57 18.10 1.57
N ALA A 127 -0.50 18.11 2.36
CA ALA A 127 -0.58 18.10 3.82
C ALA A 127 -1.32 19.33 4.38
N GLY A 128 -1.11 20.50 3.80
CA GLY A 128 -1.81 21.73 4.18
C GLY A 128 -3.32 21.61 4.04
N ALA A 129 -3.82 21.21 2.86
CA ALA A 129 -5.25 21.01 2.63
C ALA A 129 -5.83 19.88 3.49
N LEU A 130 -5.14 18.73 3.57
CA LEU A 130 -5.60 17.58 4.32
C LEU A 130 -5.58 17.79 5.85
N SER A 131 -4.93 18.84 6.36
CA SER A 131 -4.90 19.14 7.81
C SER A 131 -6.25 19.55 8.40
N THR A 132 -7.18 20.01 7.56
CA THR A 132 -8.56 20.40 7.93
C THR A 132 -9.64 19.61 7.21
N ASP A 133 -9.32 18.92 6.12
CA ASP A 133 -10.24 17.99 5.45
C ASP A 133 -10.76 16.88 6.40
N ASP A 134 -12.04 16.61 6.30
CA ASP A 134 -12.75 15.59 7.06
C ASP A 134 -13.27 14.41 6.20
N THR A 135 -13.02 14.43 4.89
CA THR A 135 -13.63 13.55 3.90
C THR A 135 -12.66 12.56 3.23
N VAL A 136 -11.39 12.92 2.96
CA VAL A 136 -10.40 12.00 2.38
C VAL A 136 -9.97 10.93 3.39
N ARG A 137 -10.21 9.67 3.06
CA ARG A 137 -9.87 8.50 3.91
C ARG A 137 -8.60 7.79 3.45
N ALA A 138 -8.16 8.01 2.21
CA ALA A 138 -6.98 7.34 1.66
C ALA A 138 -6.14 8.23 0.75
N LEU A 139 -4.85 8.39 1.10
CA LEU A 139 -3.85 9.11 0.32
C LEU A 139 -2.75 8.13 -0.14
N TRP A 140 -2.47 8.11 -1.45
CA TRP A 140 -1.48 7.22 -2.03
C TRP A 140 -0.41 7.99 -2.79
N LEU A 141 0.80 8.02 -2.24
CA LEU A 141 1.94 8.79 -2.76
C LEU A 141 3.09 7.91 -3.27
N LYS A 142 2.95 6.58 -3.34
CA LYS A 142 4.02 5.67 -3.77
C LYS A 142 4.85 6.15 -4.96
N ARG A 143 6.16 5.93 -4.95
CA ARG A 143 7.08 6.22 -6.05
C ARG A 143 7.15 7.73 -6.40
N ASN A 144 6.98 8.60 -5.42
CA ASN A 144 7.18 10.05 -5.52
C ASN A 144 8.35 10.48 -4.62
N PRO A 145 9.20 11.44 -5.02
CA PRO A 145 10.35 11.90 -4.24
C PRO A 145 9.95 12.82 -3.06
N VAL A 146 9.04 12.36 -2.21
CA VAL A 146 8.51 13.07 -1.04
C VAL A 146 9.62 13.43 -0.05
N GLY A 147 10.58 12.51 0.15
CA GLY A 147 11.71 12.68 1.07
C GLY A 147 11.30 12.86 2.53
N ASP A 148 12.29 13.18 3.37
CA ASP A 148 12.05 13.38 4.81
C ASP A 148 11.26 14.67 5.10
N ASP A 149 11.48 15.76 4.34
CA ASP A 149 10.77 17.03 4.52
C ASP A 149 9.27 16.92 4.18
N GLY A 150 8.94 16.26 3.06
CA GLY A 150 7.55 15.99 2.69
C GLY A 150 6.89 15.02 3.66
N ALA A 151 7.63 14.03 4.18
CA ALA A 151 7.12 13.12 5.20
C ALA A 151 6.92 13.83 6.56
N ALA A 152 7.75 14.81 6.92
CA ALA A 152 7.56 15.66 8.10
C ALA A 152 6.31 16.56 7.96
N ALA A 153 6.05 17.10 6.76
CA ALA A 153 4.81 17.83 6.48
C ALA A 153 3.57 16.93 6.61
N LEU A 154 3.61 15.70 6.08
CA LEU A 154 2.54 14.71 6.25
C LEU A 154 2.36 14.31 7.72
N ALA A 155 3.44 14.18 8.50
CA ALA A 155 3.38 13.97 9.94
C ALA A 155 2.76 15.17 10.70
N ALA A 156 2.90 16.40 10.19
CA ALA A 156 2.25 17.59 10.77
C ALA A 156 0.76 17.74 10.39
N MET A 157 0.34 17.13 9.28
CA MET A 157 -1.07 16.98 8.88
C MET A 157 -1.76 15.86 9.65
N LEU A 158 -1.04 14.77 9.89
CA LEU A 158 -1.28 13.89 11.03
C LEU A 158 -1.10 14.68 12.34
N ARG A 159 -1.38 14.07 13.49
CA ARG A 159 -1.89 14.78 14.70
C ARG A 159 -3.23 15.49 14.46
N ARG A 160 -3.35 16.44 13.51
CA ARG A 160 -4.57 17.24 13.25
C ARG A 160 -5.71 16.50 12.55
N ASN A 161 -5.48 16.01 11.33
CA ASN A 161 -6.48 15.25 10.57
C ASN A 161 -6.89 13.99 11.37
N THR A 162 -8.17 13.64 11.44
CA THR A 162 -8.63 12.39 12.10
C THR A 162 -9.46 11.47 11.20
N THR A 163 -9.57 11.80 9.90
CA THR A 163 -10.33 11.03 8.91
C THR A 163 -9.44 10.02 8.17
N LEU A 164 -8.19 10.37 7.86
CA LEU A 164 -7.31 9.54 7.05
C LEU A 164 -7.04 8.18 7.73
N ARG A 165 -7.34 7.10 7.01
CA ARG A 165 -7.14 5.69 7.45
C ARG A 165 -6.10 4.94 6.63
N THR A 166 -5.76 5.45 5.45
CA THR A 166 -4.73 4.88 4.55
C THR A 166 -3.68 5.91 4.22
N LEU A 167 -2.42 5.52 4.36
CA LEU A 167 -1.28 6.27 3.85
C LEU A 167 -0.31 5.32 3.14
N ASP A 168 -0.04 5.56 1.86
CA ASP A 168 0.99 4.84 1.10
C ASP A 168 2.18 5.77 0.79
N LEU A 169 3.33 5.41 1.37
CA LEU A 169 4.66 6.00 1.22
C LEU A 169 5.67 4.94 0.72
N VAL A 170 5.23 4.04 -0.18
CA VAL A 170 6.10 3.02 -0.79
C VAL A 170 7.10 3.66 -1.74
N ASN A 171 8.39 3.46 -1.48
CA ASN A 171 9.49 4.01 -2.26
C ASN A 171 9.35 5.52 -2.48
N THR A 172 9.23 6.26 -1.38
CA THR A 172 9.14 7.74 -1.39
C THR A 172 10.31 8.44 -0.72
N GLY A 173 11.33 7.70 -0.30
CA GLY A 173 12.52 8.24 0.36
C GLY A 173 12.35 8.48 1.87
N VAL A 174 11.40 7.78 2.51
CA VAL A 174 11.23 7.80 3.97
C VAL A 174 12.42 7.14 4.65
N THR A 175 13.15 7.88 5.48
CA THR A 175 14.23 7.34 6.32
C THR A 175 13.71 6.94 7.72
N THR A 176 14.58 6.35 8.54
CA THR A 176 14.32 6.14 9.98
C THR A 176 14.01 7.46 10.72
N GLY A 177 14.50 8.60 10.22
CA GLY A 177 14.24 9.93 10.77
C GLY A 177 12.80 10.38 10.56
N SER A 178 12.30 10.36 9.32
CA SER A 178 10.88 10.69 9.06
C SER A 178 9.91 9.62 9.56
N LEU A 179 10.35 8.35 9.64
CA LEU A 179 9.58 7.29 10.31
C LEU A 179 9.33 7.60 11.80
N ARG A 180 10.29 8.22 12.50
CA ARG A 180 10.10 8.73 13.87
C ARG A 180 9.02 9.80 13.91
N ALA A 181 9.11 10.80 13.03
CA ALA A 181 8.13 11.89 12.97
C ALA A 181 6.71 11.37 12.66
N LEU A 182 6.58 10.36 11.80
CA LEU A 182 5.32 9.67 11.52
C LEU A 182 4.80 8.91 12.74
N LEU A 183 5.65 8.17 13.47
CA LEU A 183 5.27 7.50 14.72
C LEU A 183 4.76 8.52 15.75
N ASP A 184 5.54 9.56 16.04
CA ASP A 184 5.18 10.61 17.01
C ASP A 184 3.87 11.32 16.65
N ALA A 185 3.56 11.43 15.34
CA ALA A 185 2.32 12.00 14.84
C ALA A 185 1.11 11.03 14.87
N LEU A 186 1.37 9.73 14.96
CA LEU A 186 0.36 8.68 14.91
C LEU A 186 0.00 8.11 16.29
N THR A 187 0.93 8.09 17.23
CA THR A 187 0.73 7.65 18.62
C THR A 187 -0.35 8.47 19.33
N GLY A 188 -1.23 7.80 20.10
CA GLY A 188 -2.24 8.45 20.93
C GLY A 188 -3.41 9.11 20.19
N ARG A 189 -3.51 8.98 18.86
CA ARG A 189 -4.62 9.52 18.08
C ARG A 189 -5.96 8.87 18.47
N PRO A 190 -7.08 9.64 18.51
CA PRO A 190 -8.42 9.07 18.78
C PRO A 190 -8.91 8.16 17.65
N ARG A 191 -8.30 8.28 16.46
CA ARG A 191 -8.61 7.51 15.25
C ARG A 191 -7.29 7.12 14.58
N PRO A 192 -6.88 5.83 14.64
CA PRO A 192 -5.61 5.39 14.07
C PRO A 192 -5.65 5.44 12.54
N VAL A 193 -4.48 5.64 11.93
CA VAL A 193 -4.25 5.26 10.53
C VAL A 193 -4.10 3.73 10.53
N GLU A 194 -5.09 3.03 9.98
CA GLU A 194 -5.15 1.57 10.08
C GLU A 194 -4.20 0.87 9.12
N ARG A 195 -3.95 1.47 7.94
CA ARG A 195 -3.27 0.86 6.81
C ARG A 195 -2.11 1.75 6.33
N LEU A 196 -0.89 1.29 6.56
CA LEU A 196 0.34 2.04 6.30
C LEU A 196 1.28 1.24 5.41
N PHE A 197 1.66 1.82 4.27
CA PHE A 197 2.57 1.20 3.31
C PHE A 197 3.90 1.96 3.28
N LEU A 198 4.99 1.25 3.57
CA LEU A 198 6.36 1.74 3.76
C LEU A 198 7.40 0.88 3.02
N GLY A 199 6.95 0.01 2.11
CA GLY A 199 7.83 -0.83 1.29
C GLY A 199 8.79 -0.04 0.40
N GLY A 200 9.94 -0.62 0.04
CA GLY A 200 10.82 -0.03 -0.97
C GLY A 200 11.56 1.24 -0.56
N ASN A 201 11.71 1.51 0.74
CA ASN A 201 12.42 2.69 1.26
C ASN A 201 13.85 2.35 1.75
N GLY A 202 14.19 1.07 1.88
CA GLY A 202 15.51 0.62 2.36
C GLY A 202 15.63 0.58 3.88
N LEU A 203 14.51 0.38 4.59
CA LEU A 203 14.48 0.29 6.04
C LEU A 203 15.22 -0.98 6.53
N THR A 204 16.20 -0.82 7.40
CA THR A 204 17.00 -1.90 8.01
C THR A 204 16.40 -2.37 9.34
N ALA A 205 16.98 -3.40 9.95
CA ALA A 205 16.64 -3.85 11.30
C ALA A 205 16.62 -2.71 12.34
N ASP A 206 17.46 -1.67 12.19
CA ASP A 206 17.49 -0.49 13.07
C ASP A 206 16.14 0.25 13.15
N ALA A 207 15.31 0.16 12.09
CA ALA A 207 13.98 0.75 12.06
C ALA A 207 12.91 -0.13 12.76
N ALA A 208 13.20 -1.40 13.06
CA ALA A 208 12.20 -2.37 13.51
C ALA A 208 11.51 -1.96 14.82
N GLY A 209 12.22 -1.31 15.76
CA GLY A 209 11.62 -0.78 16.98
C GLY A 209 10.55 0.29 16.73
N LEU A 210 10.76 1.16 15.73
CA LEU A 210 9.76 2.17 15.33
C LEU A 210 8.57 1.53 14.61
N LEU A 211 8.84 0.52 13.77
CA LEU A 211 7.80 -0.25 13.07
C LEU A 211 6.94 -1.07 14.04
N ALA A 212 7.53 -1.62 15.11
CA ALA A 212 6.84 -2.25 16.22
C ALA A 212 5.98 -1.26 17.03
N ALA A 213 6.50 -0.06 17.32
CA ALA A 213 5.75 0.99 18.00
C ALA A 213 4.54 1.46 17.17
N LEU A 214 4.63 1.51 15.83
CA LEU A 214 3.47 1.80 14.96
C LEU A 214 2.32 0.79 15.15
N ILE A 215 2.63 -0.49 15.39
CA ILE A 215 1.63 -1.52 15.69
C ILE A 215 1.05 -1.34 17.10
N ARG A 216 1.91 -1.22 18.12
CA ARG A 216 1.49 -1.24 19.53
C ARG A 216 0.86 0.07 20.00
N GLU A 217 1.46 1.21 19.64
CA GLU A 217 1.21 2.53 20.24
C GLU A 217 0.38 3.45 19.31
N ALA A 218 0.58 3.32 18.00
CA ALA A 218 -0.12 4.13 17.00
C ALA A 218 -1.38 3.45 16.41
N GLY A 219 -1.66 2.21 16.81
CA GLY A 219 -2.88 1.49 16.40
C GLY A 219 -2.90 1.00 14.95
N VAL A 220 -1.78 1.03 14.22
CA VAL A 220 -1.69 0.50 12.85
C VAL A 220 -2.05 -1.00 12.88
N ARG A 221 -2.96 -1.43 12.00
CA ARG A 221 -3.43 -2.83 11.95
C ARG A 221 -2.88 -3.57 10.73
N GLU A 222 -2.63 -2.86 9.63
CA GLU A 222 -2.03 -3.42 8.43
C GLU A 222 -0.77 -2.64 8.07
N LEU A 223 0.38 -3.28 8.20
CA LEU A 223 1.69 -2.70 8.00
C LEU A 223 2.39 -3.41 6.83
N TYR A 224 2.60 -2.68 5.74
CA TYR A 224 3.13 -3.20 4.49
C TYR A 224 4.54 -2.67 4.24
N LEU A 225 5.54 -3.51 4.46
CA LEU A 225 6.97 -3.25 4.38
C LEU A 225 7.72 -4.05 3.28
N PRO A 226 7.12 -4.41 2.13
CA PRO A 226 7.82 -5.26 1.15
C PRO A 226 8.99 -4.52 0.50
N ALA A 227 10.03 -5.25 0.08
CA ALA A 227 11.24 -4.70 -0.53
C ALA A 227 12.02 -3.72 0.38
N ASN A 228 12.25 -4.10 1.63
CA ASN A 228 13.15 -3.43 2.59
C ASN A 228 14.25 -4.40 3.03
N HIS A 229 14.97 -4.13 4.12
CA HIS A 229 16.19 -4.85 4.54
C HIS A 229 16.12 -5.25 6.03
N LEU A 230 14.94 -5.66 6.50
CA LEU A 230 14.66 -5.91 7.93
C LEU A 230 15.34 -7.17 8.49
N GLY A 231 15.58 -8.19 7.67
CA GLY A 231 16.18 -9.47 8.08
C GLY A 231 15.36 -10.24 9.12
N ASP A 232 15.98 -11.28 9.69
CA ASP A 232 15.36 -12.11 10.73
C ASP A 232 15.14 -11.35 12.05
N GLU A 233 16.03 -10.42 12.40
CA GLU A 233 15.92 -9.57 13.58
C GLU A 233 14.69 -8.66 13.51
N GLY A 234 14.53 -7.91 12.41
CA GLY A 234 13.35 -7.06 12.22
C GLY A 234 12.05 -7.85 12.13
N ALA A 235 12.09 -9.05 11.54
CA ALA A 235 10.93 -9.95 11.55
C ALA A 235 10.54 -10.41 12.97
N ALA A 236 11.52 -10.73 13.83
CA ALA A 236 11.27 -11.12 15.21
C ALA A 236 10.70 -9.97 16.06
N VAL A 237 11.23 -8.76 15.90
CA VAL A 237 10.71 -7.55 16.57
C VAL A 237 9.25 -7.26 16.16
N LEU A 238 8.91 -7.42 14.88
CA LEU A 238 7.53 -7.27 14.39
C LEU A 238 6.60 -8.40 14.84
N ALA A 239 7.12 -9.63 14.99
CA ALA A 239 6.36 -10.75 15.52
C ALA A 239 5.98 -10.53 16.99
N ALA A 240 6.91 -10.08 17.83
CA ALA A 240 6.63 -9.71 19.22
C ALA A 240 5.59 -8.58 19.30
N ALA A 241 5.75 -7.54 18.47
CA ALA A 241 4.80 -6.42 18.40
C ALA A 241 3.39 -6.84 17.96
N ALA A 242 3.28 -7.85 17.08
CA ALA A 242 2.00 -8.44 16.68
C ALA A 242 1.33 -9.16 17.86
N ALA A 243 2.07 -10.02 18.58
CA ALA A 243 1.57 -10.76 19.74
C ALA A 243 1.08 -9.82 20.85
N ASP A 244 1.83 -8.75 21.15
CA ASP A 244 1.50 -7.76 22.19
C ASP A 244 0.37 -6.78 21.79
N SER A 245 -0.05 -6.75 20.52
CA SER A 245 -0.96 -5.72 20.00
C SER A 245 -2.42 -5.84 20.47
N GLY A 246 -2.77 -6.95 21.13
CA GLY A 246 -4.11 -7.25 21.64
C GLY A 246 -5.19 -7.47 20.56
N ARG A 247 -4.82 -7.50 19.28
CA ARG A 247 -5.75 -7.61 18.13
C ARG A 247 -5.07 -8.27 16.93
N PRO A 248 -5.79 -8.96 16.03
CA PRO A 248 -5.15 -9.51 14.83
C PRO A 248 -4.59 -8.41 13.91
N VAL A 249 -3.33 -8.57 13.49
CA VAL A 249 -2.62 -7.66 12.57
C VAL A 249 -2.37 -8.30 11.20
N ARG A 250 -2.00 -7.48 10.22
CA ARG A 250 -1.70 -7.90 8.84
C ARG A 250 -0.33 -7.37 8.45
N LEU A 251 0.60 -8.27 8.13
CA LEU A 251 2.00 -7.95 7.90
C LEU A 251 2.41 -8.29 6.46
N GLY A 252 2.86 -7.28 5.72
CA GLY A 252 3.48 -7.44 4.41
C GLY A 252 5.00 -7.35 4.51
N LEU A 253 5.71 -8.47 4.52
CA LEU A 253 7.16 -8.58 4.76
C LEU A 253 7.91 -9.20 3.58
N GLY A 254 7.29 -9.27 2.41
CA GLY A 254 7.88 -9.82 1.19
C GLY A 254 9.19 -9.15 0.74
N GLY A 255 10.24 -9.93 0.52
CA GLY A 255 11.55 -9.40 0.09
C GLY A 255 12.19 -8.48 1.13
N ASN A 256 12.54 -9.06 2.29
CA ASN A 256 13.20 -8.39 3.41
C ASN A 256 14.48 -9.11 3.89
N GLY A 257 14.92 -10.16 3.20
CA GLY A 257 16.04 -10.99 3.64
C GLY A 257 15.70 -11.90 4.83
N ILE A 258 14.41 -12.22 5.02
CA ILE A 258 13.92 -13.08 6.11
C ILE A 258 14.24 -14.54 5.78
N GLY A 259 14.99 -15.19 6.66
CA GLY A 259 15.35 -16.61 6.64
C GLY A 259 14.47 -17.46 7.55
N PRO A 260 14.93 -18.68 7.91
CA PRO A 260 14.18 -19.58 8.78
C PRO A 260 13.92 -19.05 10.20
N ALA A 261 14.85 -18.26 10.77
CA ALA A 261 14.73 -17.80 12.15
C ALA A 261 13.64 -16.72 12.32
N GLY A 262 13.58 -15.74 11.41
CA GLY A 262 12.52 -14.73 11.39
C GLY A 262 11.17 -15.33 11.01
N ALA A 263 11.16 -16.31 10.09
CA ALA A 263 9.95 -17.09 9.80
C ALA A 263 9.47 -17.90 11.01
N ARG A 264 10.38 -18.39 11.86
CA ARG A 264 10.04 -19.06 13.11
C ARG A 264 9.42 -18.08 14.12
N ALA A 265 10.03 -16.93 14.33
CA ALA A 265 9.47 -15.91 15.22
C ALA A 265 8.06 -15.45 14.78
N LEU A 266 7.86 -15.24 13.47
CA LEU A 266 6.54 -14.93 12.89
C LEU A 266 5.52 -16.08 13.07
N ALA A 267 5.98 -17.34 13.06
CA ALA A 267 5.12 -18.49 13.35
C ALA A 267 4.76 -18.57 14.84
N ASP A 268 5.71 -18.31 15.75
CA ASP A 268 5.42 -18.30 17.19
C ASP A 268 4.42 -17.17 17.57
N ALA A 269 4.33 -16.10 16.77
CA ALA A 269 3.33 -15.03 16.89
C ALA A 269 2.06 -15.22 16.03
N LEU A 270 1.88 -16.35 15.32
CA LEU A 270 0.83 -16.51 14.30
C LEU A 270 -0.60 -16.40 14.87
N GLY A 271 -0.78 -16.67 16.16
CA GLY A 271 -2.05 -16.47 16.90
C GLY A 271 -2.56 -15.02 16.89
N ALA A 272 -1.71 -14.04 16.59
CA ALA A 272 -2.08 -12.63 16.46
C ALA A 272 -1.99 -12.10 15.02
N ILE A 273 -1.77 -12.95 14.00
CA ILE A 273 -1.56 -12.53 12.62
C ILE A 273 -2.70 -13.05 11.72
N GLU A 274 -3.52 -12.12 11.22
CA GLU A 274 -4.65 -12.39 10.31
C GLU A 274 -4.18 -12.57 8.85
N ALA A 275 -3.09 -11.91 8.47
CA ALA A 275 -2.47 -12.08 7.15
C ALA A 275 -0.96 -11.89 7.21
N LEU A 276 -0.22 -12.81 6.59
CA LEU A 276 1.22 -12.79 6.50
C LEU A 276 1.66 -12.95 5.04
N ASP A 277 2.33 -11.95 4.50
CA ASP A 277 2.95 -12.01 3.18
C ASP A 277 4.48 -12.00 3.31
N LEU A 278 5.10 -13.12 2.97
CA LEU A 278 6.56 -13.29 2.90
C LEU A 278 7.03 -13.44 1.45
N GLY A 279 6.13 -13.38 0.46
CA GLY A 279 6.42 -13.65 -0.93
C GLY A 279 7.22 -12.55 -1.61
N ARG A 280 7.84 -12.89 -2.74
CA ARG A 280 8.66 -11.97 -3.52
C ARG A 280 7.80 -10.84 -4.15
N PRO A 281 8.01 -9.56 -3.78
CA PRO A 281 7.30 -8.46 -4.41
C PRO A 281 7.87 -8.17 -5.80
N MET A 282 7.04 -7.64 -6.70
CA MET A 282 7.45 -7.28 -8.06
C MET A 282 8.58 -6.24 -8.10
N SER A 283 8.69 -5.40 -7.07
CA SER A 283 9.69 -4.34 -6.94
C SER A 283 11.07 -4.81 -6.45
N GLU A 284 11.21 -6.05 -5.95
CA GLU A 284 12.40 -6.57 -5.29
C GLU A 284 13.69 -6.30 -6.10
N ARG A 285 13.72 -6.76 -7.36
CA ARG A 285 14.90 -6.62 -8.23
C ARG A 285 15.20 -5.15 -8.57
N SER A 286 14.17 -4.34 -8.82
CA SER A 286 14.34 -2.92 -9.21
C SER A 286 14.82 -2.02 -8.07
N LEU A 287 14.64 -2.46 -6.82
CA LEU A 287 15.03 -1.73 -5.61
C LEU A 287 16.23 -2.37 -4.89
N GLY A 288 16.78 -3.47 -5.40
CA GLY A 288 17.90 -4.17 -4.77
C GLY A 288 17.56 -4.77 -3.40
N ALA A 289 16.30 -5.14 -3.18
CA ALA A 289 15.87 -5.72 -1.91
C ALA A 289 16.25 -7.22 -1.83
N PRO A 290 16.70 -7.71 -0.67
CA PRO A 290 17.03 -9.12 -0.47
C PRO A 290 15.78 -10.00 -0.49
N ALA A 291 15.84 -11.11 -1.24
CA ALA A 291 14.77 -12.11 -1.25
C ALA A 291 14.61 -12.78 0.11
N ASN A 292 13.38 -13.15 0.47
CA ASN A 292 13.13 -14.01 1.64
C ASN A 292 13.51 -15.46 1.30
N ALA A 293 14.17 -16.14 2.23
CA ALA A 293 14.72 -17.49 2.07
C ALA A 293 14.29 -18.42 3.23
N THR A 294 13.03 -18.32 3.65
CA THR A 294 12.47 -19.06 4.81
C THR A 294 12.49 -20.58 4.64
N GLY A 295 12.46 -21.06 3.39
CA GLY A 295 12.61 -22.48 3.02
C GLY A 295 11.52 -23.42 3.55
N ASP A 296 11.81 -24.72 3.47
CA ASP A 296 10.99 -25.78 4.07
C ASP A 296 10.92 -25.68 5.61
N GLU A 297 11.92 -25.06 6.26
CA GLU A 297 12.01 -24.94 7.71
C GLU A 297 11.02 -23.92 8.26
N GLY A 298 11.02 -22.68 7.74
CA GLY A 298 10.01 -21.69 8.07
C GLY A 298 8.59 -22.16 7.73
N ALA A 299 8.43 -22.95 6.66
CA ALA A 299 7.15 -23.58 6.33
C ALA A 299 6.71 -24.63 7.37
N ARG A 300 7.63 -25.40 7.97
CA ARG A 300 7.29 -26.32 9.08
C ARG A 300 6.94 -25.55 10.36
N ALA A 301 7.63 -24.45 10.65
CA ALA A 301 7.29 -23.58 11.78
C ALA A 301 5.86 -23.01 11.63
N LEU A 302 5.57 -22.40 10.47
CA LEU A 302 4.23 -21.90 10.15
C LEU A 302 3.18 -23.02 10.17
N ALA A 303 3.50 -24.23 9.70
CA ALA A 303 2.60 -25.38 9.78
C ALA A 303 2.27 -25.77 11.23
N ALA A 304 3.27 -25.80 12.12
CA ALA A 304 3.07 -26.15 13.52
C ALA A 304 2.19 -25.13 14.27
N ALA A 305 2.26 -23.85 13.90
CA ALA A 305 1.47 -22.77 14.49
C ALA A 305 0.10 -22.52 13.82
N LEU A 306 -0.20 -23.19 12.69
CA LEU A 306 -1.42 -22.95 11.92
C LEU A 306 -2.72 -23.39 12.65
N PRO A 307 -2.76 -24.51 13.39
CA PRO A 307 -3.95 -24.91 14.15
C PRO A 307 -4.35 -23.86 15.19
N GLY A 308 -5.61 -23.44 15.18
CA GLY A 308 -6.13 -22.40 16.07
C GLY A 308 -5.72 -20.95 15.73
N SER A 309 -4.89 -20.72 14.70
CA SER A 309 -4.52 -19.37 14.27
C SER A 309 -5.67 -18.63 13.57
N PRO A 310 -5.76 -17.28 13.68
CA PRO A 310 -6.70 -16.46 12.93
C PRO A 310 -6.26 -16.22 11.47
N LEU A 311 -5.26 -16.96 10.96
CA LEU A 311 -4.61 -16.66 9.70
C LEU A 311 -5.55 -16.91 8.50
N ARG A 312 -5.92 -15.83 7.81
CA ARG A 312 -6.78 -15.86 6.63
C ARG A 312 -5.99 -15.82 5.33
N ARG A 313 -4.78 -15.24 5.31
CA ARG A 313 -3.95 -15.18 4.09
C ARG A 313 -2.48 -15.43 4.40
N LEU A 314 -1.88 -16.34 3.64
CA LEU A 314 -0.45 -16.66 3.71
C LEU A 314 0.16 -16.60 2.31
N GLU A 315 1.20 -15.80 2.09
CA GLU A 315 1.90 -15.71 0.80
C GLU A 315 3.38 -16.14 0.97
N LEU A 316 3.77 -17.16 0.20
CA LEU A 316 5.07 -17.86 0.26
C LEU A 316 5.69 -18.04 -1.14
N CYS A 317 5.25 -17.28 -2.15
CA CYS A 317 5.84 -17.30 -3.48
C CYS A 317 7.32 -16.88 -3.43
N HIS A 318 8.19 -17.76 -3.94
CA HIS A 318 9.64 -17.57 -4.03
C HIS A 318 10.41 -17.49 -2.70
N THR A 319 9.88 -18.00 -1.58
CA THR A 319 10.58 -18.04 -0.28
C THR A 319 11.59 -19.19 -0.10
N GLY A 320 11.93 -19.91 -1.18
CA GLY A 320 12.69 -21.18 -1.12
C GLY A 320 11.87 -22.41 -0.71
N LEU A 321 10.54 -22.26 -0.53
CA LEU A 321 9.62 -23.36 -0.22
C LEU A 321 9.64 -24.48 -1.28
N THR A 322 9.84 -25.73 -0.86
CA THR A 322 9.80 -26.92 -1.73
C THR A 322 8.50 -27.70 -1.58
N GLY A 323 8.34 -28.75 -2.40
CA GLY A 323 7.21 -29.68 -2.30
C GLY A 323 7.11 -30.43 -0.97
N ARG A 324 8.17 -30.46 -0.13
CA ARG A 324 8.12 -31.03 1.21
C ARG A 324 7.48 -30.07 2.20
N GLY A 325 7.98 -28.84 2.33
CA GLY A 325 7.37 -27.82 3.20
C GLY A 325 5.92 -27.52 2.80
N ALA A 326 5.61 -27.46 1.50
CA ALA A 326 4.24 -27.26 1.03
C ALA A 326 3.28 -28.41 1.42
N LYS A 327 3.78 -29.67 1.50
CA LYS A 327 3.00 -30.80 2.03
C LYS A 327 2.82 -30.72 3.54
N SER A 328 3.85 -30.33 4.29
CA SER A 328 3.75 -30.11 5.75
C SER A 328 2.70 -29.05 6.08
N LEU A 329 2.73 -27.90 5.39
CA LEU A 329 1.71 -26.86 5.50
C LEU A 329 0.31 -27.40 5.17
N LEU A 330 0.14 -28.08 4.03
CA LEU A 330 -1.16 -28.61 3.61
C LEU A 330 -1.77 -29.60 4.61
N ALA A 331 -0.94 -30.44 5.22
CA ALA A 331 -1.35 -31.41 6.23
C ALA A 331 -1.77 -30.74 7.55
N ALA A 332 -1.18 -29.60 7.89
CA ALA A 332 -1.44 -28.88 9.14
C ALA A 332 -2.63 -27.89 9.06
N VAL A 333 -3.18 -27.60 7.88
CA VAL A 333 -4.45 -26.84 7.76
C VAL A 333 -5.55 -27.62 8.51
N PRO A 334 -6.28 -27.01 9.46
CA PRO A 334 -7.48 -27.62 10.04
C PRO A 334 -8.69 -27.62 9.08
N ASP A 335 -9.68 -28.48 9.28
CA ASP A 335 -10.90 -28.47 8.45
C ASP A 335 -11.81 -27.26 8.75
N ASP A 336 -11.72 -26.70 9.96
CA ASP A 336 -12.37 -25.47 10.38
C ASP A 336 -11.51 -24.21 10.12
N SER A 337 -10.37 -24.33 9.45
CA SER A 337 -9.42 -23.22 9.24
C SER A 337 -10.08 -21.96 8.64
N PRO A 338 -9.76 -20.75 9.12
CA PRO A 338 -10.22 -19.50 8.51
C PRO A 338 -9.46 -19.13 7.22
N LEU A 339 -8.51 -19.96 6.78
CA LEU A 339 -7.59 -19.66 5.68
C LEU A 339 -8.33 -19.55 4.33
N GLU A 340 -8.20 -18.39 3.68
CA GLU A 340 -8.84 -18.01 2.42
C GLU A 340 -7.85 -17.99 1.24
N TYR A 341 -6.55 -17.84 1.53
CA TYR A 341 -5.51 -17.70 0.52
C TYR A 341 -4.19 -18.32 0.96
N VAL A 342 -3.60 -19.17 0.11
CA VAL A 342 -2.21 -19.62 0.22
C VAL A 342 -1.50 -19.43 -1.11
N GLY A 343 -0.60 -18.45 -1.15
CA GLY A 343 0.25 -18.13 -2.29
C GLY A 343 1.44 -19.08 -2.34
N LEU A 344 1.61 -19.76 -3.49
CA LEU A 344 2.59 -20.84 -3.67
C LEU A 344 3.37 -20.68 -4.98
N GLY A 345 4.70 -20.65 -4.85
CA GLY A 345 5.62 -20.40 -5.96
C GLY A 345 5.43 -21.30 -7.19
N PRO A 346 5.81 -20.86 -8.40
CA PRO A 346 5.48 -21.54 -9.65
C PRO A 346 6.00 -22.98 -9.76
N GLY A 347 7.15 -23.29 -9.14
CA GLY A 347 7.78 -24.62 -9.18
C GLY A 347 7.06 -25.73 -8.39
N LEU A 348 5.98 -25.43 -7.65
CA LEU A 348 5.24 -26.42 -6.88
C LEU A 348 4.21 -27.19 -7.73
N PRO A 349 4.07 -28.54 -7.58
CA PRO A 349 3.17 -29.33 -8.40
C PRO A 349 1.72 -28.86 -8.36
N ARG A 350 1.07 -28.80 -9.55
CA ARG A 350 -0.34 -28.38 -9.70
C ARG A 350 -1.31 -29.14 -8.77
N LYS A 351 -1.04 -30.42 -8.47
CA LYS A 351 -1.83 -31.23 -7.53
C LYS A 351 -1.82 -30.63 -6.11
N VAL A 352 -0.66 -30.21 -5.60
CA VAL A 352 -0.54 -29.61 -4.25
C VAL A 352 -1.32 -28.30 -4.19
N LYS A 353 -1.18 -27.44 -5.19
CA LYS A 353 -1.92 -26.17 -5.28
C LYS A 353 -3.44 -26.39 -5.29
N ARG A 354 -3.92 -27.37 -6.06
CA ARG A 354 -5.35 -27.75 -6.09
C ARG A 354 -5.84 -28.26 -4.74
N SER A 355 -5.05 -29.08 -4.05
CA SER A 355 -5.41 -29.60 -2.72
C SER A 355 -5.48 -28.48 -1.66
N PHE A 356 -4.66 -27.44 -1.75
CA PHE A 356 -4.89 -26.22 -0.96
C PHE A 356 -6.25 -25.60 -1.31
N THR A 357 -6.52 -25.28 -2.58
CA THR A 357 -7.79 -24.64 -3.00
C THR A 357 -9.04 -25.38 -2.51
N GLN A 358 -9.00 -26.70 -2.35
CA GLN A 358 -10.10 -27.51 -1.83
C GLN A 358 -10.34 -27.36 -0.31
N ARG A 359 -9.36 -26.86 0.45
CA ARG A 359 -9.43 -26.63 1.91
C ARG A 359 -9.56 -25.15 2.30
N LEU A 360 -9.50 -24.23 1.33
CA LEU A 360 -9.60 -22.79 1.60
C LEU A 360 -11.05 -22.32 1.62
N ARG A 361 -11.35 -21.38 2.52
CA ARG A 361 -12.62 -20.66 2.54
C ARG A 361 -12.72 -19.65 1.38
N PRO A 362 -13.94 -19.26 0.93
CA PRO A 362 -14.11 -18.14 0.01
C PRO A 362 -13.52 -16.85 0.58
N GLY A 363 -12.64 -16.19 -0.19
CA GLY A 363 -11.97 -14.98 0.28
C GLY A 363 -12.87 -13.76 0.37
N ALA A 364 -12.81 -12.99 1.46
CA ALA A 364 -13.65 -11.81 1.70
C ALA A 364 -13.29 -10.57 0.84
N GLY A 365 -12.62 -10.77 -0.29
CA GLY A 365 -12.14 -9.71 -1.18
C GLY A 365 -10.94 -8.93 -0.63
N ALA A 366 -10.80 -7.68 -1.07
CA ALA A 366 -9.84 -6.71 -0.56
C ALA A 366 -10.61 -5.52 0.06
N HIS A 367 -9.99 -4.84 1.03
CA HIS A 367 -10.57 -3.68 1.70
C HIS A 367 -10.98 -2.60 0.65
N PRO A 368 -12.11 -1.88 0.84
CA PRO A 368 -12.61 -0.87 -0.10
C PRO A 368 -11.53 0.06 -0.68
N ASP A 369 -10.72 0.70 0.16
CA ASP A 369 -9.64 1.60 -0.23
C ASP A 369 -8.57 0.95 -1.14
N LEU A 370 -8.34 -0.37 -1.03
CA LEU A 370 -7.43 -1.11 -1.92
C LEU A 370 -8.10 -1.38 -3.28
N ARG A 371 -9.41 -1.64 -3.29
CA ARG A 371 -10.20 -1.80 -4.53
C ARG A 371 -10.33 -0.47 -5.27
N ALA A 372 -10.46 0.63 -4.53
CA ALA A 372 -10.59 1.99 -5.04
C ALA A 372 -9.40 2.41 -5.90
N ILE A 373 -8.19 1.88 -5.68
CA ILE A 373 -7.01 2.19 -6.50
C ILE A 373 -6.74 1.21 -7.66
N GLY A 374 -7.64 0.24 -7.89
CA GLY A 374 -7.52 -0.71 -8.99
C GLY A 374 -7.79 -0.05 -10.34
N SER A 375 -6.74 0.43 -11.00
CA SER A 375 -6.85 1.07 -12.32
C SER A 375 -7.19 0.09 -13.44
N VAL A 376 -7.90 0.58 -14.46
CA VAL A 376 -8.15 -0.15 -15.72
C VAL A 376 -6.94 -0.10 -16.68
N TYR A 377 -6.02 0.84 -16.48
CA TYR A 377 -4.84 1.05 -17.33
C TYR A 377 -3.63 0.26 -16.80
N ARG A 378 -3.27 -0.81 -17.53
CA ARG A 378 -2.21 -1.78 -17.14
C ARG A 378 -0.79 -1.26 -17.27
#